data_AF-A0A364LKI1-F1
#
_entry.id   AF-A0A364LKI1-F1
#
_cell.length_a   1.000
_cell.length_b   1.000
_cell.length_c   1.000
_cell.angle_alpha   90.00
_cell.angle_beta   90.00
_cell.angle_gamma   90.00
#
_symmetry.space_group_name_H-M   'P 1'
#
loop_
_entity.id
_entity.type
_entity.pdbx_description
1 polymer ?
#
loop_
_entity_poly.entity_id
_entity_poly.type
_entity_poly.pdbx_seq_one_letter_code
_entity_poly.pdbx_strand_id
1 'polypeptide(L)'
;MKKWLILAASSLMTTAHAGELTWCNYKDYFRLSDISHPGIAIVETHHDAEVVLTPVGPRSFEIQDGSQCQSGFAHVTVAYDSHHWCLLDIKDGPFINHPTVKASCTGIRYIDTIYDGTGSHSYTINLD
;
A
#
# COMPACT_ATOMS: atom_id res chain seq x y z
N MET A 1 3.40 22.48 68.58
CA MET A 1 2.31 22.16 67.63
C MET A 1 2.89 22.02 66.23
N LYS A 2 2.35 21.05 65.48
CA LYS A 2 2.79 20.42 64.22
C LYS A 2 3.45 21.33 63.16
N LYS A 3 4.62 20.92 62.66
CA LYS A 3 5.18 21.31 61.35
C LYS A 3 5.07 20.15 60.37
N TRP A 4 3.96 20.02 59.67
CA TRP A 4 3.78 19.04 58.58
C TRP A 4 3.26 19.79 57.35
N LEU A 5 4.13 19.98 56.36
CA LEU A 5 3.73 20.30 54.99
C LEU A 5 4.42 19.27 54.09
N ILE A 6 3.75 18.13 53.95
CA ILE A 6 3.87 17.21 52.82
C ILE A 6 2.64 17.48 51.98
N LEU A 7 2.80 17.71 50.67
CA LEU A 7 1.85 17.50 49.56
C LEU A 7 2.36 18.37 48.39
N ALA A 8 2.47 17.93 47.16
CA ALA A 8 2.30 16.63 46.54
C ALA A 8 3.02 16.72 45.19
N ALA A 9 3.61 15.61 44.77
CA ALA A 9 4.07 15.42 43.40
C ALA A 9 2.87 15.56 42.45
N SER A 10 2.69 16.74 41.84
CA SER A 10 1.85 16.88 40.65
C SER A 10 2.64 16.26 39.50
N SER A 11 2.37 14.98 39.32
CA SER A 11 2.70 14.18 38.15
C SER A 11 2.22 14.96 36.93
N LEU A 12 3.15 15.59 36.22
CA LEU A 12 2.93 15.98 34.83
C LEU A 12 2.80 14.67 34.06
N MET A 13 1.58 14.11 34.02
CA MET A 13 1.20 13.21 32.96
C MET A 13 1.13 14.06 31.70
N THR A 14 2.28 14.21 31.05
CA THR A 14 2.31 14.57 29.64
C THR A 14 1.56 13.45 28.93
N THR A 15 0.32 13.72 28.51
CA THR A 15 -0.30 12.96 27.44
C THR A 15 0.60 13.15 26.25
N ALA A 16 1.53 12.21 26.04
CA ALA A 16 2.21 12.07 24.77
C ALA A 16 1.09 11.80 23.76
N HIS A 17 0.61 12.86 23.10
CA HIS A 17 -0.05 12.70 21.83
C HIS A 17 0.97 11.92 20.99
N ALA A 18 0.66 10.66 20.70
CA ALA A 18 1.40 9.88 19.73
C ALA A 18 1.44 10.75 18.49
N GLY A 19 2.59 11.37 18.22
CA GLY A 19 2.79 12.13 17.02
C GLY A 19 2.43 11.19 15.88
N GLU A 20 1.52 11.60 15.00
CA GLU A 20 1.35 10.95 13.72
C GLU A 20 2.76 10.74 13.18
N LEU A 21 3.18 9.48 13.09
CA LEU A 21 4.47 9.13 12.55
C LEU A 21 4.43 9.66 11.12
N THR A 22 5.05 10.81 10.86
CA THR A 22 5.01 11.54 9.57
C THR A 22 5.61 10.76 8.40
N TRP A 23 5.98 9.51 8.65
CA TRP A 23 6.62 8.54 7.78
C TRP A 23 5.75 7.28 7.61
N CYS A 24 4.48 7.33 8.04
CA CYS A 24 3.46 6.32 7.79
C CYS A 24 2.23 6.96 7.16
N ASN A 25 1.35 6.14 6.56
CA ASN A 25 0.22 6.55 5.72
C ASN A 25 0.63 7.13 4.35
N TYR A 26 1.74 6.67 3.78
CA TYR A 26 2.02 6.98 2.37
C TYR A 26 1.03 6.26 1.46
N LYS A 27 0.83 6.85 0.27
CA LYS A 27 -0.05 6.33 -0.77
C LYS A 27 0.79 6.06 -1.99
N ASP A 28 0.79 4.81 -2.42
CA ASP A 28 1.44 4.37 -3.64
C ASP A 28 0.35 4.07 -4.68
N TYR A 29 0.42 4.80 -5.80
CA TYR A 29 -0.53 4.70 -6.90
C TYR A 29 -0.01 3.78 -7.99
N PHE A 30 -0.85 2.88 -8.47
CA PHE A 30 -0.49 1.91 -9.50
C PHE A 30 -1.42 2.05 -10.71
N ARG A 31 -0.84 1.97 -11.90
CA ARG A 31 -1.61 1.77 -13.15
C ARG A 31 -1.15 0.53 -13.90
N LEU A 32 -2.09 -0.11 -14.59
CA LEU A 32 -1.84 -1.22 -15.50
C LEU A 32 -1.60 -0.70 -16.92
N SER A 33 -0.44 -1.02 -17.47
CA SER A 33 -0.08 -0.77 -18.87
C SER A 33 0.00 -2.11 -19.59
N ASP A 34 -0.67 -2.20 -20.73
CA ASP A 34 -0.74 -3.40 -21.57
C ASP A 34 -1.01 -2.92 -22.99
N ILE A 35 -0.06 -3.20 -23.89
CA ILE A 35 -0.09 -2.76 -25.29
C ILE A 35 -0.84 -3.77 -26.16
N SER A 36 -0.85 -5.04 -25.75
CA SER A 36 -1.41 -6.15 -26.53
C SER A 36 -2.90 -6.32 -26.29
N HIS A 37 -3.36 -6.04 -25.07
CA HIS A 37 -4.73 -6.30 -24.63
C HIS A 37 -5.35 -5.05 -23.97
N PRO A 38 -6.06 -4.19 -24.73
CA PRO A 38 -6.65 -2.97 -24.18
C PRO A 38 -7.77 -3.25 -23.17
N GLY A 39 -8.38 -4.43 -23.22
CA GLY A 39 -9.47 -4.88 -22.34
C GLY A 39 -9.03 -5.41 -20.98
N ILE A 40 -7.73 -5.42 -20.67
CA ILE A 40 -7.27 -5.84 -19.34
C ILE A 40 -7.82 -4.92 -18.24
N ALA A 41 -8.33 -5.52 -17.17
CA ALA A 41 -8.88 -4.80 -16.05
C ALA A 41 -8.62 -5.53 -14.73
N ILE A 42 -8.70 -4.79 -13.63
CA ILE A 42 -8.76 -5.32 -12.27
C ILE A 42 -10.11 -6.01 -12.09
N VAL A 43 -10.09 -7.29 -11.76
CA VAL A 43 -11.30 -8.10 -11.56
C VAL A 43 -11.51 -8.50 -10.11
N GLU A 44 -10.44 -8.54 -9.31
CA GLU A 44 -10.50 -8.86 -7.89
C GLU A 44 -9.35 -8.20 -7.13
N THR A 45 -9.60 -7.86 -5.88
CA THR A 45 -8.60 -7.26 -4.99
C THR A 45 -8.75 -7.79 -3.57
N HIS A 46 -7.62 -8.00 -2.90
CA HIS A 46 -7.53 -8.35 -1.49
C HIS A 46 -6.37 -7.60 -0.84
N HIS A 47 -6.46 -7.34 0.47
CA HIS A 47 -5.36 -6.82 1.27
C HIS A 47 -5.47 -7.36 2.70
N ASP A 48 -4.34 -7.40 3.40
CA ASP A 48 -4.28 -7.72 4.83
C ASP A 48 -4.65 -6.50 5.70
N ALA A 49 -4.47 -6.56 7.01
CA ALA A 49 -4.89 -5.49 7.92
C ALA A 49 -3.89 -4.32 7.95
N GLU A 50 -2.73 -4.49 7.33
CA GLU A 50 -1.55 -3.64 7.46
C GLU A 50 -1.48 -2.60 6.33
N VAL A 51 -2.17 -2.82 5.22
CA VAL A 51 -2.33 -1.86 4.11
C VAL A 51 -3.80 -1.74 3.71
N VAL A 52 -4.17 -0.66 3.03
CA VAL A 52 -5.52 -0.48 2.47
C VAL A 52 -5.41 -0.36 0.96
N LEU A 53 -5.96 -1.34 0.24
CA LEU A 53 -6.03 -1.29 -1.22
C LEU A 53 -7.38 -0.73 -1.68
N THR A 54 -7.32 0.33 -2.50
CA THR A 54 -8.50 0.97 -3.09
C THR A 54 -8.42 0.98 -4.62
N PRO A 55 -9.31 0.26 -5.34
CA PRO A 55 -9.44 0.42 -6.78
C PRO A 55 -9.88 1.86 -7.14
N VAL A 56 -9.15 2.51 -8.05
CA VAL A 56 -9.44 3.89 -8.50
C VAL A 56 -10.09 3.88 -9.89
N GLY A 57 -9.82 2.85 -10.68
CA GLY A 57 -10.46 2.63 -11.97
C GLY A 57 -10.23 1.21 -12.48
N PRO A 58 -10.69 0.89 -13.70
CA PRO A 58 -10.55 -0.46 -14.26
C PRO A 58 -9.09 -0.92 -14.39
N ARG A 59 -8.15 0.03 -14.48
CA ARG A 59 -6.73 -0.23 -14.70
C ARG A 59 -5.84 0.51 -13.70
N SER A 60 -6.39 0.91 -12.55
CA SER A 60 -5.60 1.60 -11.53
C SER A 60 -6.14 1.40 -10.13
N PHE A 61 -5.24 1.42 -9.17
CA PHE A 61 -5.52 1.27 -7.75
C PHE A 61 -4.49 2.03 -6.93
N GLU A 62 -4.82 2.27 -5.68
CA GLU A 62 -3.96 2.87 -4.68
C GLU A 62 -3.77 1.88 -3.53
N ILE A 63 -2.55 1.83 -2.99
CA ILE A 63 -2.25 1.19 -1.71
C ILE A 63 -1.88 2.29 -0.74
N GLN A 64 -2.54 2.29 0.42
CA GLN A 64 -2.21 3.19 1.51
C GLN A 64 -1.66 2.38 2.68
N ASP A 65 -0.54 2.82 3.25
CA ASP A 65 0.00 2.24 4.48
C ASP A 65 -1.01 2.33 5.63
N GLY A 66 -1.11 1.26 6.42
CA GLY A 66 -1.92 1.25 7.63
C GLY A 66 -1.32 2.08 8.76
N SER A 67 -2.19 2.53 9.67
CA SER A 67 -1.80 3.36 10.82
C SER A 67 -0.89 2.68 11.84
N GLN A 68 -0.74 1.35 11.74
CA GLN A 68 0.12 0.55 12.63
C GLN A 68 1.59 0.57 12.20
N CYS A 69 1.90 1.20 11.06
CA CYS A 69 3.24 1.30 10.50
C CYS A 69 3.94 -0.07 10.30
N GLN A 70 3.22 -1.05 9.75
CA GLN A 70 3.76 -2.38 9.46
C GLN A 70 3.78 -2.62 7.96
N SER A 71 4.63 -3.55 7.51
CA SER A 71 4.59 -3.99 6.11
C SER A 71 3.41 -4.93 5.92
N GLY A 72 2.63 -4.67 4.89
CA GLY A 72 1.47 -5.47 4.52
C GLY A 72 1.59 -6.03 3.11
N PHE A 73 0.56 -6.76 2.75
CA PHE A 73 0.41 -7.44 1.48
C PHE A 73 -0.95 -7.12 0.86
N ALA A 74 -0.93 -6.92 -0.45
CA ALA A 74 -2.13 -6.83 -1.25
C ALA A 74 -2.03 -7.74 -2.46
N HIS A 75 -3.17 -8.27 -2.87
CA HIS A 75 -3.33 -9.08 -4.05
C HIS A 75 -4.27 -8.37 -5.03
N VAL A 76 -3.85 -8.29 -6.29
CA VAL A 76 -4.67 -7.73 -7.36
C VAL A 76 -4.74 -8.75 -8.49
N THR A 77 -5.93 -9.24 -8.78
CA THR A 77 -6.16 -10.08 -9.96
C THR A 77 -6.53 -9.17 -11.12
N VAL A 78 -5.78 -9.28 -12.20
CA VAL A 78 -6.04 -8.59 -13.47
C VAL A 78 -6.35 -9.61 -14.54
N ALA A 79 -7.33 -9.34 -15.39
CA ALA A 79 -7.76 -10.26 -16.45
C ALA A 79 -8.45 -9.50 -17.59
N TYR A 80 -8.53 -10.14 -18.76
CA TYR A 80 -9.47 -9.73 -19.82
C TYR A 80 -10.48 -10.83 -20.20
N ASP A 81 -10.21 -12.09 -19.83
CA ASP A 81 -11.18 -13.19 -19.86
C ASP A 81 -10.81 -14.27 -18.83
N SER A 82 -11.54 -15.40 -18.80
CA SER A 82 -11.33 -16.46 -17.80
C SER A 82 -10.07 -17.31 -17.98
N HIS A 83 -9.39 -17.22 -19.13
CA HIS A 83 -8.18 -17.98 -19.45
C HIS A 83 -6.91 -17.11 -19.42
N HIS A 84 -7.09 -15.79 -19.37
CA HIS A 84 -6.00 -14.83 -19.41
C HIS A 84 -6.07 -13.90 -18.20
N TRP A 85 -5.21 -14.17 -17.23
CA TRP A 85 -5.17 -13.45 -15.96
C TRP A 85 -3.75 -13.42 -15.36
N CYS A 86 -3.50 -12.44 -14.50
CA CYS A 86 -2.34 -12.37 -13.61
C CYS A 86 -2.80 -12.04 -12.20
N LEU A 87 -2.29 -12.79 -11.22
CA LEU A 87 -2.34 -12.43 -9.81
C LEU A 87 -1.08 -11.63 -9.47
N LEU A 88 -1.25 -10.39 -9.06
CA LEU A 88 -0.19 -9.47 -8.65
C LEU A 88 -0.11 -9.48 -7.12
N ASP A 89 0.99 -9.99 -6.58
CA ASP A 89 1.33 -9.96 -5.16
C ASP A 89 2.17 -8.73 -4.88
N ILE A 90 1.63 -7.79 -4.11
CA ILE A 90 2.23 -6.50 -3.83
C ILE A 90 2.57 -6.45 -2.36
N LYS A 91 3.84 -6.20 -2.07
CA LYS A 91 4.32 -5.96 -0.71
C LYS A 91 4.66 -4.49 -0.54
N ASP A 92 4.06 -3.88 0.47
CA ASP A 92 4.21 -2.45 0.76
C ASP A 92 4.29 -2.18 2.27
N GLY A 93 4.63 -0.96 2.66
CA GLY A 93 4.71 -0.53 4.05
C GLY A 93 5.64 0.66 4.29
N PRO A 94 5.59 1.28 5.49
CA PRO A 94 6.32 2.53 5.80
C PRO A 94 7.86 2.41 5.80
N PHE A 95 8.39 1.19 5.83
CA PHE A 95 9.84 0.93 5.73
C PHE A 95 10.26 0.47 4.32
N ILE A 96 9.32 0.45 3.38
CA ILE A 96 9.50 0.02 1.99
C ILE A 96 9.36 1.29 1.14
N ASN A 97 10.49 1.88 0.75
CA ASN A 97 10.47 3.11 -0.05
C ASN A 97 9.79 2.93 -1.42
N HIS A 98 9.86 1.73 -1.97
CA HIS A 98 9.21 1.35 -3.23
C HIS A 98 8.58 -0.03 -3.07
N PRO A 99 7.27 -0.16 -3.32
CA PRO A 99 6.56 -1.43 -3.26
C PRO A 99 7.21 -2.47 -4.16
N THR A 100 7.14 -3.73 -3.75
CA THR A 100 7.63 -4.84 -4.57
C THR A 100 6.44 -5.60 -5.14
N VAL A 101 6.44 -5.80 -6.46
CA VAL A 101 5.42 -6.57 -7.17
C VAL A 101 5.99 -7.90 -7.64
N LYS A 102 5.27 -8.98 -7.36
CA LYS A 102 5.47 -10.30 -7.98
C LYS A 102 4.20 -10.67 -8.73
N ALA A 103 4.33 -11.48 -9.78
CA ALA A 103 3.20 -11.87 -10.59
C ALA A 103 3.19 -13.37 -10.85
N SER A 104 2.00 -13.97 -10.77
CA SER A 104 1.70 -15.33 -11.22
C SER A 104 0.63 -15.25 -12.30
N CYS A 105 0.96 -15.66 -13.52
CA CYS A 105 0.11 -15.40 -14.68
C CYS A 105 -0.23 -16.66 -15.47
N THR A 106 -1.40 -16.62 -16.12
CA THR A 106 -1.84 -17.57 -17.14
C THR A 106 -2.26 -16.78 -18.36
N GLY A 107 -1.65 -17.04 -19.52
CA GLY A 107 -2.01 -16.38 -20.78
C GLY A 107 -1.64 -14.89 -20.92
N ILE A 108 -1.28 -14.23 -19.82
CA ILE A 108 -0.71 -12.87 -19.76
C ILE A 108 0.73 -12.97 -19.27
N ARG A 109 1.59 -12.05 -19.68
CA ARG A 109 2.98 -11.95 -19.25
C ARG A 109 3.19 -10.67 -18.46
N TYR A 110 3.63 -10.82 -17.21
CA TYR A 110 4.20 -9.71 -16.46
C TYR A 110 5.59 -9.36 -17.00
N ILE A 111 5.82 -8.08 -17.29
CA ILE A 111 7.10 -7.57 -17.78
C ILE A 111 7.91 -7.01 -16.62
N ASP A 112 7.43 -5.92 -16.02
CA ASP A 112 8.06 -5.21 -14.94
C ASP A 112 7.09 -4.26 -14.24
N THR A 113 7.58 -3.65 -13.15
CA THR A 113 6.95 -2.51 -12.51
C THR A 113 7.96 -1.38 -12.51
N ILE A 114 7.59 -0.25 -13.09
CA ILE A 114 8.44 0.94 -13.18
C ILE A 114 7.94 2.02 -12.23
N TYR A 115 8.87 2.77 -11.65
CA TYR A 115 8.56 3.97 -10.88
C TYR A 115 8.45 5.18 -11.82
N ASP A 116 7.31 5.85 -11.82
CA ASP A 116 6.94 6.84 -12.85
C ASP A 116 7.57 8.24 -12.62
N GLY A 117 8.21 8.50 -11.48
CA GLY A 117 8.99 9.73 -11.30
C GLY A 117 9.32 10.11 -9.86
N THR A 118 10.37 10.91 -9.69
CA THR A 118 10.89 11.33 -8.37
C THR A 118 9.83 12.04 -7.52
N GLY A 119 9.45 11.43 -6.39
CA GLY A 119 8.52 11.98 -5.41
C GLY A 119 7.03 11.78 -5.71
N SER A 120 6.66 11.02 -6.74
CA SER A 120 5.25 10.85 -7.14
C SER A 120 4.56 9.62 -6.55
N HIS A 121 5.30 8.72 -5.86
CA HIS A 121 4.80 7.42 -5.36
C HIS A 121 3.88 6.72 -6.37
N SER A 122 4.22 6.81 -7.66
CA SER A 122 3.40 6.32 -8.76
C SER A 122 4.17 5.26 -9.53
N TYR A 123 3.49 4.18 -9.89
CA TYR A 123 4.08 3.03 -10.54
C TYR A 123 3.23 2.57 -11.73
N THR A 124 3.91 2.16 -12.79
CA THR A 124 3.28 1.47 -13.91
C THR A 124 3.67 0.00 -13.88
N ILE A 125 2.66 -0.88 -13.82
CA ILE A 125 2.81 -2.32 -13.98
C ILE A 125 2.62 -2.65 -15.46
N ASN A 126 3.67 -3.12 -16.13
CA ASN A 126 3.63 -3.46 -17.55
C ASN A 126 3.33 -4.95 -17.75
N LEU A 127 2.32 -5.22 -18.59
CA LEU A 127 1.80 -6.53 -18.96
C LEU A 127 1.80 -6.67 -20.49
N ASP A 128 1.79 -7.91 -20.98
CA ASP A 128 1.71 -8.28 -22.40
C ASP A 128 0.92 -9.59 -22.61
#